data_AF-A0A7C3UWX1-F1
#
_entry.id   AF-A0A7C3UWX1-F1
#
_cell.length_a   1.000
_cell.length_b   1.000
_cell.length_c   1.000
_cell.angle_alpha   90.00
_cell.angle_beta   90.00
_cell.angle_gamma   90.00
#
_symmetry.space_group_name_H-M   'P 1'
#
loop_
_entity.id
_entity.type
_entity.pdbx_description
1 polymer ?
#
loop_
_entity_poly.entity_id
_entity_poly.type
_entity_poly.pdbx_seq_one_letter_code
_entity_poly.pdbx_strand_id
1 'polypeptide(L)'
;METKIGKPAQGGSGTWEKNLCALKARPQGPDLLPEQPARPPQLHKVRLLTAGEYPSLQVMGQEGRRVTLHSSRRALAEAEELAQAAPIGKSRFIVALGLGLGYHLLALLPLLGEEQHLILVENEPEILWAALSTSDLSPFLAHPRTALVVSSEPRQAARHLQQHFAPRNGNGLSFWGHPPSLRAHRAYYQEVVSHFKPLREPASRALGLKKDKLKVLLINPDYFLIPEVMRGFQQLGHEVRLTRFHKRRDQGDAVLRRVFTDIRNFSPDLVFTVNHLGFDREGVLLEALHRLRVPSVSWYVDSPAIILSLYDGPKSDLAFIFVWDPTYIPEVRSLGFERVFPLPLATDPEIFSPPRARETHQQAVAFVGNSMMGAVRQKLARLRTARIFRFFFNDYEALSRLDLSAAWKPSYKMKAWRRTPWFRVLAGKD
;
A
#
# COMPACT_ATOMS: atom_id res chain seq x y z
N MET A 1 31.49 -21.47 -32.03
CA MET A 1 31.91 -20.27 -32.78
C MET A 1 31.76 -19.08 -31.85
N GLU A 2 32.87 -18.47 -31.45
CA GLU A 2 32.88 -17.30 -30.55
C GLU A 2 32.29 -16.09 -31.26
N THR A 3 31.03 -15.76 -30.98
CA THR A 3 30.44 -14.46 -31.33
C THR A 3 30.95 -13.41 -30.35
N LYS A 4 32.10 -12.80 -30.68
CA LYS A 4 32.55 -11.56 -30.04
C LYS A 4 31.51 -10.47 -30.30
N ILE A 5 31.08 -9.79 -29.24
CA ILE A 5 30.23 -8.60 -29.33
C ILE A 5 31.03 -7.54 -30.10
N GLY A 6 30.63 -7.26 -31.34
CA GLY A 6 31.28 -6.26 -32.18
C GLY A 6 31.12 -4.85 -31.58
N LYS A 7 32.13 -3.98 -31.80
CA LYS A 7 32.03 -2.55 -31.41
C LYS A 7 30.74 -1.95 -31.97
N PRO A 8 29.95 -1.21 -31.16
CA PRO A 8 28.76 -0.53 -31.66
C PRO A 8 29.16 0.46 -32.75
N ALA A 9 28.47 0.43 -33.88
CA ALA A 9 28.65 1.39 -34.96
C ALA A 9 28.46 2.81 -34.42
N GLN A 10 29.36 3.74 -34.78
CA GLN A 10 29.17 5.15 -34.47
C GLN A 10 27.83 5.60 -35.07
N GLY A 11 26.90 6.04 -34.22
CA GLY A 11 25.49 6.22 -34.55
C GLY A 11 25.26 7.15 -35.75
N GLY A 12 24.77 6.58 -36.85
CA GLY A 12 24.04 7.29 -37.90
C GLY A 12 22.54 7.03 -37.74
N SER A 13 21.64 7.82 -38.35
CA SER A 13 21.18 7.37 -39.66
C SER A 13 20.64 5.95 -39.54
N GLY A 14 21.37 5.04 -40.18
CA GLY A 14 21.09 3.62 -40.30
C GLY A 14 20.67 2.87 -39.03
N THR A 15 21.20 3.21 -37.85
CA THR A 15 20.91 2.44 -36.61
C THR A 15 19.46 2.62 -36.17
N TRP A 16 18.94 3.86 -36.23
CA TRP A 16 17.54 4.14 -35.89
C TRP A 16 16.59 3.43 -36.84
N GLU A 17 16.80 3.59 -38.15
CA GLU A 17 15.94 2.98 -39.17
C GLU A 17 15.93 1.45 -39.04
N LYS A 18 17.10 0.83 -38.83
CA LYS A 18 17.24 -0.62 -38.63
C LYS A 18 16.46 -1.10 -37.41
N ASN A 19 16.66 -0.44 -36.27
CA ASN A 19 15.98 -0.82 -35.03
C ASN A 19 14.47 -0.56 -35.09
N LEU A 20 14.05 0.56 -35.68
CA LEU A 20 12.63 0.90 -35.83
C LEU A 20 11.93 -0.09 -36.76
N CYS A 21 12.60 -0.54 -37.82
CA CYS A 21 12.11 -1.61 -38.69
C CYS A 21 11.91 -2.91 -37.89
N ALA A 22 12.91 -3.31 -37.11
CA ALA A 22 12.81 -4.50 -36.25
C ALA A 22 11.68 -4.35 -35.20
N LEU A 23 11.53 -3.18 -34.56
CA LEU A 23 10.50 -2.91 -33.58
C LEU A 23 9.08 -2.98 -34.18
N LYS A 24 8.89 -2.43 -35.39
CA LYS A 24 7.60 -2.45 -36.11
C LYS A 24 7.22 -3.83 -36.62
N ALA A 25 8.20 -4.70 -36.87
CA ALA A 25 7.97 -6.08 -37.31
C ALA A 25 7.55 -7.03 -36.17
N ARG A 26 7.54 -6.56 -34.92
CA ARG A 26 7.19 -7.40 -33.75
C ARG A 26 5.70 -7.74 -33.72
N PRO A 27 5.33 -8.94 -33.25
CA PRO A 27 3.93 -9.36 -33.16
C PRO A 27 3.15 -8.49 -32.17
N GLN A 28 1.87 -8.23 -32.48
CA GLN A 28 0.98 -7.54 -31.55
C GLN A 28 0.69 -8.42 -30.33
N GLY A 29 0.85 -7.88 -29.12
CA GLY A 29 0.45 -8.57 -27.89
C GLY A 29 1.41 -8.43 -26.71
N PRO A 30 2.64 -9.00 -26.77
CA PRO A 30 3.51 -9.09 -25.59
C PRO A 30 4.13 -7.75 -25.18
N ASP A 31 4.21 -6.79 -26.09
CA ASP A 31 4.85 -5.51 -25.85
C ASP A 31 3.86 -4.45 -25.35
N LEU A 32 4.34 -3.58 -24.45
CA LEU A 32 3.73 -2.31 -24.09
C LEU A 32 4.70 -1.21 -24.51
N LEU A 33 4.37 -0.45 -25.55
CA LEU A 33 5.25 0.56 -26.12
C LEU A 33 4.57 1.93 -26.16
N PRO A 34 5.32 3.02 -25.93
CA PRO A 34 4.85 4.37 -26.25
C PRO A 34 4.66 4.52 -27.77
N GLU A 35 3.93 5.58 -28.16
CA GLU A 35 3.81 5.96 -29.56
C GLU A 35 5.19 6.20 -30.17
N GLN A 36 5.45 5.56 -31.32
CA GLN A 36 6.77 5.51 -31.92
C GLN A 36 6.94 6.68 -32.90
N PRO A 37 7.92 7.58 -32.69
CA PRO A 37 8.17 8.65 -33.63
C PRO A 37 8.77 8.10 -34.94
N ALA A 38 8.44 8.74 -36.06
CA ALA A 38 8.94 8.31 -37.36
C ALA A 38 10.46 8.54 -37.53
N ARG A 39 11.03 9.48 -36.79
CA ARG A 39 12.45 9.88 -36.78
C ARG A 39 12.93 10.00 -35.34
N PRO A 40 14.25 9.97 -35.08
CA PRO A 40 14.79 10.19 -33.74
C PRO A 40 14.26 11.52 -33.16
N PRO A 41 13.52 11.51 -32.04
CA PRO A 41 13.03 12.72 -31.43
C PRO A 41 14.16 13.47 -30.70
N GLN A 42 13.95 14.75 -30.44
CA GLN A 42 14.82 15.48 -29.52
C GLN A 42 14.64 14.91 -28.11
N LEU A 43 15.77 14.66 -27.43
CA LEU A 43 15.79 14.16 -26.06
C LEU A 43 15.81 15.34 -25.09
N HIS A 44 14.85 15.39 -24.15
CA HIS A 44 14.68 16.47 -23.18
C HIS A 44 15.02 16.04 -21.75
N LYS A 45 14.66 14.81 -21.37
CA LYS A 45 14.86 14.24 -20.04
C LYS A 45 16.17 13.48 -19.91
N VAL A 46 16.72 13.00 -21.02
CA VAL A 46 17.98 12.25 -21.04
C VAL A 46 19.05 12.97 -21.86
N ARG A 47 20.33 12.72 -21.55
CA ARG A 47 21.47 13.29 -22.27
C ARG A 47 22.38 12.18 -22.75
N LEU A 48 22.55 12.07 -24.06
CA LEU A 48 23.50 11.16 -24.67
C LEU A 48 24.94 11.71 -24.55
N LEU A 49 25.88 10.84 -24.21
CA LEU A 49 27.31 11.14 -24.10
C LEU A 49 28.08 10.26 -25.09
N THR A 50 28.65 10.86 -26.14
CA THR A 50 29.34 10.14 -27.23
C THR A 50 30.85 10.36 -27.27
N ALA A 51 31.41 11.19 -26.37
CA ALA A 51 32.84 11.52 -26.35
C ALA A 51 33.75 10.39 -25.82
N GLY A 52 33.18 9.28 -25.34
CA GLY A 52 33.92 8.10 -24.85
C GLY A 52 34.18 7.06 -25.92
N GLU A 53 34.91 5.99 -25.56
CA GLU A 53 35.09 4.82 -26.44
C GLU A 53 33.73 4.13 -26.70
N TYR A 54 32.86 4.11 -25.69
CA TYR A 54 31.49 3.63 -25.80
C TYR A 54 30.51 4.76 -25.46
N PRO A 55 29.41 4.92 -26.24
CA PRO A 55 28.32 5.81 -25.87
C PRO A 55 27.76 5.49 -24.49
N SER A 56 27.41 6.54 -23.75
CA SER A 56 26.74 6.45 -22.45
C SER A 56 25.52 7.36 -22.41
N LEU A 57 24.67 7.17 -21.42
CA LEU A 57 23.43 7.92 -21.24
C LEU A 57 23.38 8.49 -19.83
N GLN A 58 22.98 9.76 -19.70
CA GLN A 58 22.67 10.39 -18.43
C GLN A 58 21.18 10.61 -18.29
N VAL A 59 20.65 10.24 -17.14
CA VAL A 59 19.23 10.41 -16.78
C VAL A 59 19.10 11.21 -15.50
N MET A 60 17.97 11.87 -15.30
CA MET A 60 17.68 12.53 -14.01
C MET A 60 17.22 11.49 -13.00
N GLY A 61 18.00 11.25 -11.95
CA GLY A 61 17.61 10.35 -10.87
C GLY A 61 16.51 10.94 -9.98
N GLN A 62 15.87 10.08 -9.19
CA GLN A 62 14.77 10.44 -8.30
C GLN A 62 15.09 11.52 -7.27
N GLU A 63 16.37 11.67 -6.91
CA GLU A 63 16.86 12.72 -5.99
C GLU A 63 17.24 14.04 -6.71
N GLY A 64 16.87 14.19 -7.99
CA GLY A 64 17.20 15.38 -8.80
C GLY A 64 18.67 15.47 -9.23
N ARG A 65 19.43 14.37 -9.10
CA ARG A 65 20.83 14.28 -9.54
C ARG A 65 20.96 13.49 -10.83
N ARG A 66 21.84 13.94 -11.74
CA ARG A 66 22.13 13.18 -12.97
C ARG A 66 22.90 11.89 -12.64
N VAL A 67 22.44 10.78 -13.19
CA VAL A 67 23.07 9.46 -13.07
C VAL A 67 23.55 9.03 -14.45
N THR A 68 24.83 8.71 -14.57
CA THR A 68 25.40 8.10 -15.79
C THR A 68 25.14 6.60 -15.78
N LEU A 69 24.58 6.08 -16.88
CA LEU A 69 24.11 4.71 -16.98
C LEU A 69 25.18 3.71 -17.42
N HIS A 70 26.21 4.14 -18.18
CA HIS A 70 27.26 3.24 -18.68
C HIS A 70 28.64 3.83 -18.49
N SER A 71 29.65 3.00 -18.27
CA SER A 71 31.04 3.43 -18.35
C SER A 71 31.42 3.79 -19.78
N SER A 72 31.98 4.99 -19.98
CA SER A 72 32.48 5.44 -21.28
C SER A 72 33.71 4.67 -21.79
N ARG A 73 34.29 3.80 -20.94
CA ARG A 73 35.51 3.01 -21.24
C ARG A 73 35.29 1.50 -21.16
N ARG A 74 34.33 1.04 -20.34
CA ARG A 74 34.15 -0.39 -20.02
C ARG A 74 32.72 -0.89 -20.24
N ALA A 75 31.88 -0.17 -20.98
CA ALA A 75 30.46 -0.52 -21.16
C ALA A 75 30.22 -1.99 -21.55
N LEU A 76 31.01 -2.52 -22.51
CA LEU A 76 30.86 -3.92 -22.94
C LEU A 76 31.31 -4.92 -21.87
N ALA A 77 32.43 -4.67 -21.19
CA ALA A 77 32.89 -5.53 -20.10
C ALA A 77 31.91 -5.54 -18.91
N GLU A 78 31.39 -4.37 -18.53
CA GLU A 78 30.35 -4.26 -17.49
C GLU A 78 29.07 -5.00 -17.88
N ALA A 79 28.70 -4.95 -19.16
CA ALA A 79 27.55 -5.67 -19.69
C ALA A 79 27.73 -7.19 -19.66
N GLU A 80 28.91 -7.69 -20.02
CA GLU A 80 29.26 -9.11 -19.96
C GLU A 80 29.27 -9.62 -18.51
N GLU A 81 29.91 -8.88 -17.59
CA GLU A 81 29.93 -9.20 -16.15
C GLU A 81 28.50 -9.26 -15.59
N LEU A 82 27.64 -8.30 -15.96
CA LEU A 82 26.26 -8.27 -15.51
C LEU A 82 25.42 -9.40 -16.11
N ALA A 83 25.64 -9.75 -17.38
CA ALA A 83 24.96 -10.85 -18.07
C ALA A 83 25.31 -12.21 -17.46
N GLN A 84 26.57 -12.43 -17.06
CA GLN A 84 26.98 -13.65 -16.36
C GLN A 84 26.31 -13.82 -14.98
N ALA A 85 25.96 -12.72 -14.32
CA ALA A 85 25.23 -12.73 -13.06
C ALA A 85 23.70 -12.92 -13.23
N ALA A 86 23.20 -13.04 -14.47
CA ALA A 86 21.77 -13.19 -14.73
C ALA A 86 21.22 -14.54 -14.23
N PRO A 87 19.94 -14.62 -13.85
CA PRO A 87 19.30 -15.83 -13.34
C PRO A 87 18.93 -16.83 -14.46
N ILE A 88 19.91 -17.20 -15.29
CA ILE A 88 19.75 -18.20 -16.35
C ILE A 88 19.28 -19.54 -15.76
N GLY A 89 18.36 -20.21 -16.44
CA GLY A 89 17.76 -21.49 -16.02
C GLY A 89 16.84 -21.44 -14.79
N LYS A 90 16.80 -20.34 -14.01
CA LYS A 90 15.98 -20.27 -12.78
C LYS A 90 14.49 -20.16 -13.06
N SER A 91 14.11 -19.63 -14.21
CA SER A 91 12.72 -19.36 -14.56
C SER A 91 12.50 -19.23 -16.07
N ARG A 92 11.28 -19.49 -16.54
CA ARG A 92 10.91 -19.33 -17.95
C ARG A 92 11.07 -17.88 -18.41
N PHE A 93 10.73 -16.91 -17.57
CA PHE A 93 10.81 -15.49 -17.90
C PHE A 93 11.86 -14.77 -17.05
N ILE A 94 12.80 -14.10 -17.70
CA ILE A 94 13.74 -13.17 -17.07
C ILE A 94 13.25 -11.75 -17.35
N VAL A 95 12.93 -10.99 -16.30
CA VAL A 95 12.51 -9.60 -16.40
C VAL A 95 13.71 -8.70 -16.12
N ALA A 96 14.23 -8.07 -17.17
CA ALA A 96 15.33 -7.11 -17.14
C ALA A 96 14.82 -5.70 -16.82
N LEU A 97 15.20 -5.18 -15.66
CA LEU A 97 14.82 -3.86 -15.17
C LEU A 97 15.86 -2.81 -15.62
N GLY A 98 15.43 -1.90 -16.49
CA GLY A 98 16.25 -0.84 -17.07
C GLY A 98 16.92 -1.24 -18.38
N LEU A 99 16.71 -0.41 -19.41
CA LEU A 99 17.26 -0.56 -20.75
C LEU A 99 18.66 0.03 -20.86
N GLY A 100 18.86 1.24 -20.33
CA GLY A 100 20.08 2.00 -20.62
C GLY A 100 20.26 2.18 -22.13
N LEU A 101 21.36 1.64 -22.68
CA LEU A 101 21.63 1.59 -24.12
C LEU A 101 21.63 0.14 -24.65
N GLY A 102 21.16 -0.82 -23.85
CA GLY A 102 20.94 -2.22 -24.25
C GLY A 102 22.16 -3.14 -24.23
N TYR A 103 23.36 -2.67 -23.83
CA TYR A 103 24.58 -3.50 -23.84
C TYR A 103 24.41 -4.82 -23.07
N HIS A 104 23.85 -4.76 -21.85
CA HIS A 104 23.64 -5.95 -21.01
C HIS A 104 22.57 -6.89 -21.56
N LEU A 105 21.57 -6.37 -22.27
CA LEU A 105 20.56 -7.20 -22.94
C LEU A 105 21.17 -7.98 -24.10
N LEU A 106 21.99 -7.30 -24.91
CA LEU A 106 22.70 -7.90 -26.03
C LEU A 106 23.74 -8.93 -25.57
N ALA A 107 24.42 -8.68 -24.44
CA ALA A 107 25.34 -9.63 -23.83
C ALA A 107 24.61 -10.85 -23.23
N LEU A 108 23.40 -10.67 -22.69
CA LEU A 108 22.60 -11.74 -22.10
C LEU A 108 21.90 -12.62 -23.15
N LEU A 109 21.50 -12.05 -24.28
CA LEU A 109 20.68 -12.72 -25.31
C LEU A 109 21.26 -14.07 -25.78
N PRO A 110 22.57 -14.23 -26.04
CA PRO A 110 23.17 -15.51 -26.44
C PRO A 110 23.23 -16.55 -25.32
N LEU A 111 23.06 -16.14 -24.06
CA LEU A 111 23.14 -17.01 -22.88
C LEU A 111 21.77 -17.55 -22.44
N LEU A 112 20.68 -17.11 -23.07
CA LEU A 112 19.34 -17.57 -22.74
C LEU A 112 19.17 -19.05 -23.07
N GLY A 113 18.59 -19.82 -22.13
CA GLY A 113 18.20 -21.21 -22.40
C GLY A 113 17.16 -21.33 -23.52
N GLU A 114 16.98 -22.53 -24.07
CA GLU A 114 16.12 -22.81 -25.25
C GLU A 114 14.64 -22.43 -25.06
N GLU A 115 14.15 -22.39 -23.83
CA GLU A 115 12.76 -22.02 -23.50
C GLU A 115 12.66 -20.68 -22.74
N GLN A 116 13.78 -19.98 -22.53
CA GLN A 116 13.78 -18.75 -21.74
C GLN A 116 13.41 -17.52 -22.57
N HIS A 117 12.55 -16.70 -21.98
CA HIS A 117 12.13 -15.42 -22.51
C HIS A 117 12.80 -14.27 -21.73
N LEU A 118 13.13 -13.19 -22.43
CA LEU A 118 13.72 -11.98 -21.85
C LEU A 118 12.79 -10.78 -22.04
N ILE A 119 12.22 -10.28 -20.95
CA ILE A 119 11.31 -9.13 -20.96
C ILE A 119 12.02 -7.91 -20.40
N LEU A 120 12.12 -6.85 -21.19
CA LEU A 120 12.63 -5.56 -20.75
C LEU A 120 11.51 -4.75 -20.09
N VAL A 121 11.81 -4.12 -18.96
CA VAL A 121 10.99 -3.07 -18.34
C VAL A 121 11.79 -1.78 -18.27
N GLU A 122 11.25 -0.70 -18.84
CA GLU A 122 11.84 0.64 -18.81
C GLU A 122 10.78 1.68 -18.43
N ASN A 123 11.17 2.69 -17.66
CA ASN A 123 10.26 3.69 -17.12
C ASN A 123 10.15 4.95 -17.99
N GLU A 124 11.16 5.25 -18.81
CA GLU A 124 11.23 6.50 -19.57
C GLU A 124 11.35 6.24 -21.08
N PRO A 125 10.34 6.63 -21.89
CA PRO A 125 10.39 6.50 -23.35
C PRO A 125 11.64 7.09 -24.02
N GLU A 126 12.16 8.22 -23.53
CA GLU A 126 13.37 8.82 -24.10
C GLU A 126 14.62 7.94 -23.97
N ILE A 127 14.68 7.03 -22.98
CA ILE A 127 15.76 6.04 -22.87
C ILE A 127 15.67 5.04 -24.02
N LEU A 128 14.46 4.60 -24.39
CA LEU A 128 14.25 3.76 -25.57
C LEU A 128 14.69 4.48 -26.83
N TRP A 129 14.28 5.74 -27.04
CA TRP A 129 14.66 6.51 -28.22
C TRP A 129 16.16 6.72 -28.33
N ALA A 130 16.83 7.01 -27.22
CA ALA A 130 18.29 7.10 -27.17
C ALA A 130 18.94 5.76 -27.58
N ALA A 131 18.48 4.65 -27.00
CA ALA A 131 19.04 3.32 -27.28
C ALA A 131 18.84 2.88 -28.74
N LEU A 132 17.64 3.11 -29.31
CA LEU A 132 17.36 2.82 -30.73
C LEU A 132 18.24 3.65 -31.67
N SER A 133 18.68 4.84 -31.24
CA SER A 133 19.52 5.73 -32.06
C SER A 133 21.01 5.37 -31.98
N THR A 134 21.47 4.73 -30.89
CA THR A 134 22.90 4.58 -30.61
C THR A 134 23.42 3.16 -30.69
N SER A 135 22.58 2.17 -30.38
CA SER A 135 22.99 0.77 -30.27
C SER A 135 22.23 -0.06 -31.28
N ASP A 136 22.88 -1.03 -31.92
CA ASP A 136 22.16 -2.00 -32.75
C ASP A 136 21.38 -2.98 -31.85
N LEU A 137 20.12 -2.66 -31.58
CA LEU A 137 19.20 -3.47 -30.79
C LEU A 137 18.46 -4.49 -31.65
N SER A 138 18.65 -4.51 -32.97
CA SER A 138 17.96 -5.44 -33.87
C SER A 138 18.07 -6.90 -33.46
N PRO A 139 19.19 -7.42 -32.88
CA PRO A 139 19.22 -8.80 -32.38
C PRO A 139 18.21 -9.04 -31.26
N PHE A 140 18.07 -8.10 -30.32
CA PHE A 140 17.09 -8.18 -29.24
C PHE A 140 15.66 -7.96 -29.75
N LEU A 141 15.46 -6.97 -30.63
CA LEU A 141 14.13 -6.59 -31.14
C LEU A 141 13.55 -7.61 -32.12
N ALA A 142 14.37 -8.32 -32.89
CA ALA A 142 13.91 -9.35 -33.82
C ALA A 142 13.75 -10.73 -33.15
N HIS A 143 14.25 -10.91 -31.93
CA HIS A 143 14.22 -12.21 -31.28
C HIS A 143 12.78 -12.60 -30.85
N PRO A 144 12.29 -13.81 -31.18
CA PRO A 144 10.89 -14.19 -30.95
C PRO A 144 10.53 -14.36 -29.46
N ARG A 145 11.54 -14.51 -28.58
CA ARG A 145 11.35 -14.71 -27.13
C ARG A 145 11.70 -13.47 -26.30
N THR A 146 11.77 -12.30 -26.93
CA THR A 146 11.93 -11.03 -26.20
C THR A 146 10.62 -10.27 -26.12
N ALA A 147 10.47 -9.42 -25.11
CA ALA A 147 9.36 -8.48 -25.00
C ALA A 147 9.81 -7.13 -24.41
N LEU A 148 9.09 -6.06 -24.70
CA LEU A 148 9.37 -4.70 -24.22
C LEU A 148 8.16 -4.14 -23.49
N VAL A 149 8.37 -3.70 -22.26
CA VAL A 149 7.37 -3.02 -21.42
C VAL A 149 7.93 -1.64 -21.05
N VAL A 150 7.55 -0.62 -21.81
CA VAL A 150 8.01 0.76 -21.63
C VAL A 150 6.83 1.62 -21.21
N SER A 151 6.84 2.06 -19.95
CA SER A 151 5.74 2.81 -19.34
C SER A 151 6.25 3.75 -18.27
N SER A 152 5.75 4.98 -18.23
CA SER A 152 6.01 5.90 -17.11
C SER A 152 5.25 5.52 -15.83
N GLU A 153 4.23 4.68 -15.94
CA GLU A 153 3.41 4.24 -14.81
C GLU A 153 3.77 2.82 -14.34
N PRO A 154 4.30 2.65 -13.11
CA PRO A 154 4.76 1.35 -12.62
C PRO A 154 3.62 0.33 -12.50
N ARG A 155 2.41 0.78 -12.13
CA ARG A 155 1.23 -0.09 -12.04
C ARG A 155 0.77 -0.61 -13.41
N GLN A 156 0.91 0.20 -14.46
CA GLN A 156 0.60 -0.23 -15.82
C GLN A 156 1.59 -1.30 -16.28
N ALA A 157 2.89 -1.07 -16.07
CA ALA A 157 3.93 -2.05 -16.37
C ALA A 157 3.70 -3.37 -15.62
N ALA A 158 3.38 -3.31 -14.32
CA ALA A 158 3.08 -4.49 -13.51
C ALA A 158 1.83 -5.24 -14.01
N ARG A 159 0.72 -4.54 -14.32
CA ARG A 159 -0.49 -5.18 -14.86
C ARG A 159 -0.23 -5.87 -16.19
N HIS A 160 0.52 -5.22 -17.09
CA HIS A 160 0.89 -5.79 -18.38
C HIS A 160 1.70 -7.08 -18.22
N LEU A 161 2.69 -7.04 -17.32
CA LEU A 161 3.51 -8.21 -17.00
C LEU A 161 2.67 -9.37 -16.44
N GLN A 162 1.69 -9.10 -15.57
CA GLN A 162 0.76 -10.10 -15.03
C GLN A 162 -0.11 -10.71 -16.14
N GLN A 163 -0.67 -9.88 -17.01
CA GLN A 163 -1.58 -10.32 -18.07
C GLN A 163 -0.90 -11.23 -19.11
N HIS A 164 0.33 -10.89 -19.50
CA HIS A 164 0.99 -11.54 -20.64
C HIS A 164 2.03 -12.60 -20.26
N PHE A 165 2.66 -12.51 -19.09
CA PHE A 165 3.78 -13.39 -18.72
C PHE A 165 3.59 -14.14 -17.41
N ALA A 166 2.73 -13.68 -16.51
CA ALA A 166 2.52 -14.31 -15.20
C ALA A 166 1.05 -14.27 -14.71
N PRO A 167 0.08 -14.86 -15.44
CA PRO A 167 -1.35 -14.73 -15.15
C PRO A 167 -1.82 -15.48 -13.88
N ARG A 168 -0.99 -16.36 -13.30
CA ARG A 168 -1.29 -17.11 -12.06
C ARG A 168 -0.18 -16.92 -11.02
N ASN A 169 -0.40 -16.00 -10.06
CA ASN A 169 0.36 -15.84 -8.80
C ASN A 169 1.86 -15.48 -8.90
N GLY A 170 2.35 -14.89 -10.00
CA GLY A 170 3.74 -14.42 -10.08
C GLY A 170 4.83 -15.51 -10.12
N ASN A 171 4.42 -16.79 -10.07
CA ASN A 171 5.31 -17.92 -10.29
C ASN A 171 5.82 -17.89 -11.74
N GLY A 172 7.14 -17.97 -11.91
CA GLY A 172 7.76 -18.04 -13.24
C GLY A 172 8.42 -16.75 -13.75
N LEU A 173 8.51 -15.69 -12.94
CA LEU A 173 9.36 -14.53 -13.25
C LEU A 173 10.63 -14.52 -12.38
N SER A 174 11.78 -14.28 -13.01
CA SER A 174 13.03 -13.92 -12.31
C SER A 174 13.43 -12.50 -12.67
N PHE A 175 13.52 -11.63 -11.66
CA PHE A 175 13.94 -10.25 -11.87
C PHE A 175 15.47 -10.12 -11.85
N TRP A 176 15.99 -9.38 -12.81
CA TRP A 176 17.38 -9.00 -12.94
C TRP A 176 17.41 -7.55 -13.43
N GLY A 177 18.43 -6.77 -13.12
CA GLY A 177 18.35 -5.34 -13.42
C GLY A 177 19.68 -4.66 -13.60
N HIS A 178 19.66 -3.61 -14.41
CA HIS A 178 20.78 -2.76 -14.73
C HIS A 178 21.07 -1.83 -13.54
N PRO A 179 22.15 -2.02 -12.76
CA PRO A 179 22.34 -1.35 -11.48
C PRO A 179 22.30 0.19 -11.56
N PRO A 180 22.89 0.86 -12.56
CA PRO A 180 22.75 2.30 -12.73
C PRO A 180 21.30 2.77 -12.95
N SER A 181 20.51 2.04 -13.76
CA SER A 181 19.08 2.35 -13.95
C SER A 181 18.28 2.16 -12.66
N LEU A 182 18.55 1.08 -11.91
CA LEU A 182 17.92 0.82 -10.62
C LEU A 182 18.26 1.90 -9.57
N ARG A 183 19.48 2.44 -9.59
CA ARG A 183 19.85 3.57 -8.72
C ARG A 183 19.17 4.86 -9.14
N ALA A 184 19.04 5.12 -10.44
CA ALA A 184 18.39 6.32 -10.95
C ALA A 184 16.90 6.36 -10.61
N HIS A 185 16.18 5.25 -10.79
CA HIS A 185 14.72 5.18 -10.63
C HIS A 185 14.25 4.07 -9.67
N ARG A 186 14.87 4.00 -8.48
CA ARG A 186 14.65 2.95 -7.49
C ARG A 186 13.17 2.73 -7.15
N ALA A 187 12.43 3.79 -6.84
CA ALA A 187 11.01 3.67 -6.44
C ALA A 187 10.14 3.04 -7.53
N TYR A 188 10.37 3.37 -8.81
CA TYR A 188 9.61 2.82 -9.93
C TYR A 188 9.82 1.30 -10.02
N TYR A 189 11.08 0.86 -10.09
CA TYR A 189 11.40 -0.56 -10.25
C TYR A 189 11.01 -1.37 -9.00
N GLN A 190 11.11 -0.79 -7.81
CA GLN A 190 10.63 -1.42 -6.57
C GLN A 190 9.12 -1.61 -6.57
N GLU A 191 8.36 -0.64 -7.07
CA GLU A 191 6.90 -0.77 -7.21
C GLU A 191 6.55 -1.84 -8.24
N VAL A 192 7.21 -1.91 -9.39
CA VAL A 192 6.96 -3.00 -10.36
C VAL A 192 7.21 -4.37 -9.71
N VAL A 193 8.36 -4.56 -9.06
CA VAL A 193 8.72 -5.85 -8.44
C VAL A 193 7.80 -6.21 -7.26
N SER A 194 7.26 -5.23 -6.52
CA SER A 194 6.41 -5.51 -5.36
C SER A 194 5.11 -6.24 -5.71
N HIS A 195 4.64 -6.11 -6.95
CA HIS A 195 3.46 -6.78 -7.48
C HIS A 195 3.68 -8.28 -7.81
N PHE A 196 4.93 -8.75 -7.80
CA PHE A 196 5.32 -10.12 -8.16
C PHE A 196 6.10 -10.85 -7.09
N LYS A 197 6.39 -10.19 -5.96
CA LYS A 197 6.82 -10.93 -4.78
C LYS A 197 5.70 -11.91 -4.48
N PRO A 198 5.97 -13.23 -4.43
CA PRO A 198 4.93 -14.17 -4.07
C PRO A 198 4.30 -13.67 -2.78
N LEU A 199 2.97 -13.65 -2.74
CA LEU A 199 2.28 -13.82 -1.47
C LEU A 199 2.84 -15.14 -0.94
N ARG A 200 3.91 -15.07 -0.14
CA ARG A 200 4.35 -16.22 0.62
C ARG A 200 3.13 -16.55 1.45
N GLU A 201 2.40 -17.59 1.06
CA GLU A 201 1.57 -18.30 2.00
C GLU A 201 2.52 -18.64 3.14
N PRO A 202 2.37 -18.01 4.31
CA PRO A 202 3.22 -18.34 5.42
C PRO A 202 2.87 -19.79 5.69
N ALA A 203 3.90 -20.66 5.73
CA ALA A 203 3.76 -22.04 6.16
C ALA A 203 2.74 -22.04 7.30
N SER A 204 1.62 -22.74 7.12
CA SER A 204 0.41 -22.58 7.93
C SER A 204 0.81 -22.54 9.40
N ARG A 205 0.97 -21.34 9.96
CA ARG A 205 1.08 -21.21 11.41
C ARG A 205 -0.31 -21.61 11.84
N ALA A 206 -0.44 -22.81 12.41
CA ALA A 206 -1.68 -23.17 13.09
C ALA A 206 -2.02 -21.96 13.96
N LEU A 207 -3.21 -21.39 13.76
CA LEU A 207 -3.64 -20.21 14.48
C LEU A 207 -3.35 -20.48 15.95
N GLY A 208 -2.35 -19.79 16.52
CA GLY A 208 -1.77 -20.10 17.82
C GLY A 208 -2.74 -19.93 18.99
N LEU A 209 -4.02 -19.71 18.69
CA LEU A 209 -5.14 -19.49 19.57
C LEU A 209 -5.55 -20.74 20.37
N LYS A 210 -5.09 -21.94 19.99
CA LYS A 210 -5.34 -23.19 20.76
C LYS A 210 -4.33 -23.45 21.89
N LYS A 211 -3.63 -22.41 22.37
CA LYS A 211 -2.67 -22.51 23.47
C LYS A 211 -3.33 -22.07 24.77
N ASP A 212 -2.97 -22.71 25.87
CA ASP A 212 -3.40 -22.30 27.22
C ASP A 212 -2.90 -20.89 27.57
N LYS A 213 -1.70 -20.52 27.08
CA LYS A 213 -1.09 -19.21 27.26
C LYS A 213 -0.73 -18.58 25.92
N LEU A 214 -1.37 -17.46 25.61
CA LEU A 214 -1.14 -16.67 24.40
C LEU A 214 -0.18 -15.52 24.66
N LYS A 215 0.60 -15.15 23.64
CA LYS A 215 1.34 -13.89 23.58
C LYS A 215 0.50 -12.83 22.87
N VAL A 216 0.01 -11.84 23.60
CA VAL A 216 -0.89 -10.79 23.10
C VAL A 216 -0.14 -9.48 22.96
N LEU A 217 -0.04 -8.95 21.74
CA LEU A 217 0.49 -7.61 21.49
C LEU A 217 -0.67 -6.61 21.45
N LEU A 218 -0.73 -5.73 22.45
CA LEU A 218 -1.69 -4.63 22.52
C LEU A 218 -1.13 -3.39 21.86
N ILE A 219 -1.90 -2.79 20.95
CA ILE A 219 -1.56 -1.52 20.30
C ILE A 219 -2.41 -0.42 20.93
N ASN A 220 -1.77 0.58 21.54
CA ASN A 220 -2.46 1.62 22.29
C ASN A 220 -2.03 3.05 21.92
N PRO A 221 -2.96 3.87 21.43
CA PRO A 221 -2.76 5.28 21.14
C PRO A 221 -3.03 6.24 22.34
N ASP A 222 -2.89 5.80 23.59
CA ASP A 222 -3.35 6.46 24.82
C ASP A 222 -4.88 6.38 25.09
N TYR A 223 -5.50 5.24 24.81
CA TYR A 223 -6.90 4.97 25.15
C TYR A 223 -7.06 4.46 26.59
N PHE A 224 -8.09 4.96 27.30
CA PHE A 224 -8.24 4.74 28.75
C PHE A 224 -8.59 3.30 29.13
N LEU A 225 -9.24 2.52 28.23
CA LEU A 225 -9.61 1.12 28.50
C LEU A 225 -8.42 0.16 28.49
N ILE A 226 -7.26 0.57 27.99
CA ILE A 226 -6.16 -0.36 27.76
C ILE A 226 -5.60 -1.00 29.04
N PRO A 227 -5.43 -0.29 30.17
CA PRO A 227 -5.06 -0.93 31.43
C PRO A 227 -6.03 -2.04 31.86
N GLU A 228 -7.34 -1.83 31.68
CA GLU A 228 -8.39 -2.83 32.00
C GLU A 228 -8.30 -4.04 31.07
N VAL A 229 -8.13 -3.81 29.76
CA VAL A 229 -7.91 -4.88 28.77
C VAL A 229 -6.63 -5.68 29.09
N MET A 230 -5.54 -5.00 29.44
CA MET A 230 -4.29 -5.64 29.84
C MET A 230 -4.49 -6.56 31.04
N ARG A 231 -5.15 -6.08 32.10
CA ARG A 231 -5.44 -6.89 33.28
C ARG A 231 -6.34 -8.08 32.95
N GLY A 232 -7.38 -7.88 32.12
CA GLY A 232 -8.23 -8.98 31.67
C GLY A 232 -7.43 -10.11 31.01
N PHE A 233 -6.55 -9.79 30.05
CA PHE A 233 -5.68 -10.79 29.44
C PHE A 233 -4.71 -11.44 30.44
N GLN A 234 -4.16 -10.67 31.39
CA GLN A 234 -3.24 -11.18 32.41
C GLN A 234 -3.93 -12.12 33.41
N GLN A 235 -5.15 -11.79 33.85
CA GLN A 235 -5.97 -12.63 34.74
C GLN A 235 -6.36 -13.95 34.06
N LEU A 236 -6.53 -13.95 32.75
CA LEU A 236 -6.71 -15.17 31.93
C LEU A 236 -5.40 -15.96 31.74
N GLY A 237 -4.27 -15.52 32.30
CA GLY A 237 -2.98 -16.22 32.26
C GLY A 237 -2.12 -15.92 31.04
N HIS A 238 -2.50 -14.97 30.19
CA HIS A 238 -1.79 -14.65 28.95
C HIS A 238 -0.58 -13.72 29.18
N GLU A 239 0.41 -13.79 28.29
CA GLU A 239 1.56 -12.86 28.28
C GLU A 239 1.22 -11.66 27.41
N VAL A 240 1.33 -10.45 27.95
CA VAL A 240 0.85 -9.24 27.30
C VAL A 240 1.99 -8.25 27.11
N ARG A 241 2.18 -7.75 25.88
CA ARG A 241 3.09 -6.65 25.56
C ARG A 241 2.30 -5.47 25.02
N LEU A 242 2.69 -4.26 25.43
CA LEU A 242 2.01 -3.03 25.03
C LEU A 242 2.91 -2.16 24.16
N THR A 243 2.46 -1.84 22.95
CA THR A 243 3.04 -0.80 22.10
C THR A 243 2.26 0.50 22.30
N ARG A 244 2.85 1.47 23.01
CA ARG A 244 2.28 2.82 23.21
C ARG A 244 2.74 3.80 22.13
N PHE A 245 1.83 4.67 21.71
CA PHE A 245 2.10 5.84 20.88
C PHE A 245 1.06 6.94 21.14
N HIS A 246 1.38 8.17 20.80
CA HIS A 246 0.55 9.33 21.05
C HIS A 246 -0.08 9.85 19.75
N LYS A 247 -1.41 9.75 19.60
CA LYS A 247 -2.16 10.04 18.33
C LYS A 247 -1.78 11.34 17.62
N ARG A 248 -1.42 12.38 18.38
CA ARG A 248 -1.16 13.74 17.84
C ARG A 248 0.32 14.07 17.69
N ARG A 249 1.23 13.26 18.24
CA ARG A 249 2.67 13.57 18.30
C ARG A 249 3.48 12.62 17.46
N ASP A 250 3.11 11.34 17.45
CA ASP A 250 3.85 10.33 16.71
C ASP A 250 3.43 10.29 15.24
N GLN A 251 4.42 10.17 14.35
CA GLN A 251 4.19 9.98 12.92
C GLN A 251 3.82 8.52 12.61
N GLY A 252 2.89 8.30 11.69
CA GLY A 252 2.35 6.98 11.35
C GLY A 252 3.42 5.93 11.03
N ASP A 253 4.39 6.27 10.17
CA ASP A 253 5.48 5.36 9.79
C ASP A 253 6.35 4.92 10.98
N ALA A 254 6.58 5.83 11.93
CA ALA A 254 7.35 5.53 13.13
C ALA A 254 6.60 4.56 14.05
N VAL A 255 5.28 4.75 14.18
CA VAL A 255 4.40 3.84 14.93
C VAL A 255 4.40 2.45 14.29
N LEU A 256 4.21 2.37 12.97
CA LEU A 256 4.23 1.10 12.23
C LEU A 256 5.56 0.37 12.40
N ARG A 257 6.70 1.05 12.28
CA ARG A 257 8.03 0.45 12.52
C ARG A 257 8.18 -0.11 13.92
N ARG A 258 7.64 0.56 14.93
CA ARG A 258 7.65 0.07 16.33
C ARG A 258 6.80 -1.19 16.46
N VAL A 259 5.56 -1.17 15.93
CA VAL A 259 4.67 -2.33 15.92
C VAL A 259 5.33 -3.52 15.22
N PHE A 260 5.95 -3.33 14.04
CA PHE A 260 6.67 -4.40 13.35
C PHE A 260 7.88 -4.93 14.14
N THR A 261 8.60 -4.06 14.83
CA THR A 261 9.70 -4.45 15.70
C THR A 261 9.21 -5.30 16.86
N ASP A 262 8.09 -4.92 17.47
CA ASP A 262 7.46 -5.69 18.56
C ASP A 262 6.92 -7.02 18.05
N ILE A 263 6.27 -7.07 16.89
CA ILE A 263 5.82 -8.33 16.27
C ILE A 263 7.02 -9.27 16.06
N ARG A 264 8.13 -8.77 15.53
CA ARG A 264 9.33 -9.60 15.30
C ARG A 264 9.95 -10.10 16.60
N ASN A 265 10.13 -9.23 17.58
CA ASN A 265 10.88 -9.54 18.80
C ASN A 265 10.04 -10.31 19.83
N PHE A 266 8.74 -10.02 19.92
CA PHE A 266 7.82 -10.67 20.84
C PHE A 266 7.20 -11.93 20.25
N SER A 267 7.10 -12.00 18.91
CA SER A 267 6.46 -13.10 18.18
C SER A 267 5.04 -13.41 18.69
N PRO A 268 4.12 -12.41 18.70
CA PRO A 268 2.79 -12.57 19.27
C PRO A 268 1.99 -13.67 18.57
N ASP A 269 1.09 -14.28 19.33
CA ASP A 269 0.05 -15.17 18.82
C ASP A 269 -1.20 -14.40 18.36
N LEU A 270 -1.36 -13.16 18.84
CA LEU A 270 -2.50 -12.28 18.61
C LEU A 270 -2.06 -10.81 18.71
N VAL A 271 -2.57 -9.96 17.82
CA VAL A 271 -2.53 -8.50 17.97
C VAL A 271 -3.92 -7.99 18.36
N PHE A 272 -4.02 -7.21 19.43
CA PHE A 272 -5.28 -6.64 19.91
C PHE A 272 -5.25 -5.10 19.87
N THR A 273 -6.36 -4.50 19.45
CA THR A 273 -6.58 -3.05 19.51
C THR A 273 -8.03 -2.72 19.87
N VAL A 274 -8.27 -1.48 20.27
CA VAL A 274 -9.60 -0.92 20.48
C VAL A 274 -9.90 0.07 19.35
N ASN A 275 -11.08 -0.01 18.75
CA ASN A 275 -11.55 0.89 17.68
C ASN A 275 -10.59 0.96 16.47
N HIS A 276 -9.90 -0.14 16.14
CA HIS A 276 -8.87 -0.21 15.08
C HIS A 276 -7.72 0.79 15.22
N LEU A 277 -7.53 1.36 16.41
CA LEU A 277 -6.55 2.42 16.57
C LEU A 277 -5.12 1.88 16.46
N GLY A 278 -4.29 2.57 15.69
CA GLY A 278 -2.91 2.15 15.41
C GLY A 278 -2.75 1.27 14.16
N PHE A 279 -3.86 0.90 13.52
CA PHE A 279 -3.85 0.43 12.14
C PHE A 279 -3.80 1.63 11.20
N ASP A 280 -3.00 1.52 10.14
CA ASP A 280 -2.92 2.49 9.04
C ASP A 280 -4.08 2.31 8.06
N ARG A 281 -4.47 3.39 7.38
CA ARG A 281 -5.66 3.41 6.50
C ARG A 281 -5.43 2.61 5.22
N GLU A 282 -4.18 2.60 4.79
CA GLU A 282 -3.64 1.92 3.62
C GLU A 282 -3.62 0.39 3.81
N GLY A 283 -3.74 -0.10 5.05
CA GLY A 283 -3.82 -1.51 5.39
C GLY A 283 -2.49 -2.26 5.40
N VAL A 284 -1.35 -1.54 5.44
CA VAL A 284 0.00 -2.10 5.50
C VAL A 284 0.19 -3.01 6.71
N LEU A 285 -0.27 -2.61 7.89
CA LEU A 285 -0.20 -3.44 9.09
C LEU A 285 -1.08 -4.68 8.97
N LEU A 286 -2.32 -4.51 8.51
CA LEU A 286 -3.28 -5.61 8.38
C LEU A 286 -2.79 -6.67 7.37
N GLU A 287 -2.28 -6.22 6.24
CA GLU A 287 -1.66 -7.05 5.21
C GLU A 287 -0.43 -7.79 5.75
N ALA A 288 0.42 -7.11 6.53
CA ALA A 288 1.58 -7.73 7.15
C ALA A 288 1.18 -8.81 8.19
N LEU A 289 0.15 -8.56 9.01
CA LEU A 289 -0.37 -9.54 9.97
C LEU A 289 -0.96 -10.76 9.26
N HIS A 290 -1.73 -10.55 8.19
CA HIS A 290 -2.21 -11.61 7.31
C HIS A 290 -1.05 -12.46 6.75
N ARG A 291 -0.01 -11.80 6.23
CA ARG A 291 1.25 -12.41 5.74
C ARG A 291 2.11 -13.05 6.83
N LEU A 292 1.84 -12.83 8.11
CA LEU A 292 2.53 -13.53 9.20
C LEU A 292 1.63 -14.60 9.83
N ARG A 293 0.40 -14.77 9.31
CA ARG A 293 -0.68 -15.57 9.91
C ARG A 293 -0.87 -15.24 11.39
N VAL A 294 -0.76 -13.96 11.76
CA VAL A 294 -1.03 -13.45 13.11
C VAL A 294 -2.42 -12.83 13.11
N PRO A 295 -3.39 -13.36 13.87
CA PRO A 295 -4.71 -12.76 14.03
C PRO A 295 -4.65 -11.33 14.53
N SER A 296 -5.50 -10.48 13.95
CA SER A 296 -5.83 -9.18 14.52
C SER A 296 -7.20 -9.25 15.17
N VAL A 297 -7.32 -8.68 16.37
CA VAL A 297 -8.59 -8.50 17.08
C VAL A 297 -8.79 -7.02 17.30
N SER A 298 -9.94 -6.50 16.87
CA SER A 298 -10.35 -5.14 17.18
C SER A 298 -11.69 -5.15 17.91
N TRP A 299 -11.67 -4.68 19.15
CA TRP A 299 -12.89 -4.45 19.91
C TRP A 299 -13.38 -3.03 19.70
N TYR A 300 -14.58 -2.89 19.16
CA TYR A 300 -15.25 -1.63 18.95
C TYR A 300 -16.14 -1.30 20.14
N VAL A 301 -15.78 -0.19 20.80
CA VAL A 301 -16.53 0.44 21.88
C VAL A 301 -17.17 1.76 21.42
N ASP A 302 -17.11 2.03 20.12
CA ASP A 302 -17.73 3.13 19.40
C ASP A 302 -18.34 2.58 18.09
N SER A 303 -18.83 3.44 17.21
CA SER A 303 -19.47 3.08 15.94
C SER A 303 -18.44 2.50 14.96
N PRO A 304 -18.47 1.18 14.67
CA PRO A 304 -17.46 0.54 13.83
C PRO A 304 -17.50 1.04 12.39
N ALA A 305 -18.69 1.29 11.83
CA ALA A 305 -18.84 1.68 10.44
C ALA A 305 -18.17 3.01 10.10
N ILE A 306 -18.33 4.03 10.96
CA ILE A 306 -17.70 5.35 10.78
C ILE A 306 -16.18 5.24 10.77
N ILE A 307 -15.64 4.32 11.58
CA ILE A 307 -14.20 4.13 11.69
C ILE A 307 -13.69 3.32 10.50
N LEU A 308 -14.31 2.17 10.24
CA LEU A 308 -13.90 1.23 9.20
C LEU A 308 -14.07 1.79 7.78
N SER A 309 -15.01 2.71 7.54
CA SER A 309 -15.16 3.39 6.25
C SER A 309 -13.97 4.28 5.89
N LEU A 310 -13.06 4.55 6.84
CA LEU A 310 -11.83 5.31 6.60
C LEU A 310 -10.63 4.41 6.20
N TYR A 311 -10.84 3.08 6.12
CA TYR A 311 -9.80 2.10 5.85
C TYR A 311 -10.05 1.39 4.51
N ASP A 312 -9.26 1.79 3.51
CA ASP A 312 -9.29 1.24 2.15
C ASP A 312 -8.44 -0.04 2.00
N GLY A 313 -7.70 -0.40 3.06
CA GLY A 313 -6.82 -1.57 3.09
C GLY A 313 -7.54 -2.93 2.92
N PRO A 314 -6.79 -3.96 2.46
CA PRO A 314 -7.33 -5.30 2.20
C PRO A 314 -7.96 -5.90 3.45
N LYS A 315 -9.04 -6.66 3.27
CA LYS A 315 -9.68 -7.39 4.38
C LYS A 315 -9.00 -8.75 4.55
N SER A 316 -8.89 -9.20 5.80
CA SER A 316 -8.18 -10.44 6.14
C SER A 316 -9.15 -11.43 6.78
N ASP A 317 -9.07 -12.69 6.37
CA ASP A 317 -9.72 -13.83 7.02
C ASP A 317 -9.27 -14.02 8.48
N LEU A 318 -8.18 -13.35 8.89
CA LEU A 318 -7.65 -13.35 10.24
C LEU A 318 -7.96 -12.07 11.03
N ALA A 319 -8.82 -11.19 10.49
CA ALA A 319 -9.30 -9.99 11.18
C ALA A 319 -10.60 -10.30 11.93
N PHE A 320 -10.52 -10.34 13.25
CA PHE A 320 -11.64 -10.56 14.14
C PHE A 320 -12.15 -9.22 14.65
N ILE A 321 -13.40 -8.92 14.34
CA ILE A 321 -14.06 -7.68 14.73
C ILE A 321 -15.07 -8.01 15.82
N PHE A 322 -14.91 -7.37 16.97
CA PHE A 322 -15.87 -7.45 18.06
C PHE A 322 -16.62 -6.13 18.17
N VAL A 323 -17.94 -6.17 18.19
CA VAL A 323 -18.80 -4.98 18.28
C VAL A 323 -19.64 -5.01 19.55
N TRP A 324 -19.76 -3.85 20.22
CA TRP A 324 -20.54 -3.74 21.44
C TRP A 324 -22.05 -3.84 21.23
N ASP A 325 -22.55 -3.34 20.10
CA ASP A 325 -23.94 -3.46 19.69
C ASP A 325 -24.04 -4.45 18.51
N PRO A 326 -24.76 -5.59 18.69
CA PRO A 326 -24.95 -6.58 17.63
C PRO A 326 -25.62 -6.02 16.37
N THR A 327 -26.34 -4.90 16.44
CA THR A 327 -26.97 -4.25 15.28
C THR A 327 -25.96 -3.79 14.23
N TYR A 328 -24.68 -3.59 14.60
CA TYR A 328 -23.62 -3.26 13.64
C TYR A 328 -23.13 -4.46 12.81
N ILE A 329 -23.43 -5.70 13.20
CA ILE A 329 -22.87 -6.90 12.53
C ILE A 329 -23.16 -6.93 11.02
N PRO A 330 -24.40 -6.70 10.54
CA PRO A 330 -24.69 -6.71 9.10
C PRO A 330 -23.91 -5.63 8.34
N GLU A 331 -23.82 -4.43 8.91
CA GLU A 331 -23.10 -3.29 8.31
C GLU A 331 -21.61 -3.60 8.21
N VAL A 332 -20.98 -4.08 9.28
CA VAL A 332 -19.55 -4.42 9.27
C VAL A 332 -19.24 -5.58 8.31
N ARG A 333 -20.14 -6.57 8.19
CA ARG A 333 -20.03 -7.64 7.18
C ARG A 333 -20.15 -7.11 5.76
N SER A 334 -21.02 -6.14 5.52
CA SER A 334 -21.14 -5.49 4.20
C SER A 334 -19.85 -4.76 3.75
N LEU A 335 -18.99 -4.38 4.70
CA LEU A 335 -17.66 -3.80 4.45
C LEU A 335 -16.58 -4.87 4.15
N GLY A 336 -16.94 -6.15 4.07
CA GLY A 336 -16.06 -7.26 3.71
C GLY A 336 -15.37 -7.97 4.88
N PHE A 337 -15.75 -7.69 6.13
CA PHE A 337 -15.25 -8.44 7.28
C PHE A 337 -16.14 -9.64 7.59
N GLU A 338 -15.59 -10.85 7.51
CA GLU A 338 -16.38 -12.08 7.72
C GLU A 338 -16.53 -12.42 9.20
N ARG A 339 -15.46 -12.22 9.98
CA ARG A 339 -15.36 -12.62 11.39
C ARG A 339 -15.80 -11.52 12.35
N VAL A 340 -17.10 -11.25 12.36
CA VAL A 340 -17.71 -10.23 13.22
C VAL A 340 -18.53 -10.89 14.33
N PHE A 341 -18.27 -10.51 15.58
CA PHE A 341 -18.87 -11.09 16.77
C PHE A 341 -19.35 -10.01 17.75
N PRO A 342 -20.41 -10.27 18.55
CA PRO A 342 -20.79 -9.37 19.62
C PRO A 342 -19.82 -9.49 20.81
N LEU A 343 -19.43 -8.37 21.41
CA LEU A 343 -18.72 -8.30 22.69
C LEU A 343 -19.18 -7.04 23.44
N PRO A 344 -20.02 -7.18 24.49
CA PRO A 344 -20.58 -6.03 25.19
C PRO A 344 -19.49 -5.18 25.84
N LEU A 345 -19.86 -3.93 26.15
CA LEU A 345 -19.03 -3.08 27.00
C LEU A 345 -18.87 -3.73 28.38
N ALA A 346 -17.68 -3.54 28.96
CA ALA A 346 -17.34 -4.05 30.27
C ALA A 346 -16.49 -3.02 31.02
N THR A 347 -16.45 -3.17 32.34
CA THR A 347 -15.63 -2.36 33.24
C THR A 347 -14.87 -3.32 34.16
N ASP A 348 -13.67 -2.95 34.55
CA ASP A 348 -12.88 -3.76 35.46
C ASP A 348 -13.47 -3.70 36.89
N PRO A 349 -13.95 -4.82 37.45
CA PRO A 349 -14.57 -4.83 38.77
C PRO A 349 -13.57 -4.56 39.92
N GLU A 350 -12.27 -4.71 39.69
CA GLU A 350 -11.26 -4.34 40.69
C GLU A 350 -11.06 -2.82 40.79
N ILE A 351 -11.33 -2.07 39.70
CA ILE A 351 -11.37 -0.60 39.74
C ILE A 351 -12.77 -0.10 40.11
N PHE A 352 -13.79 -0.64 39.44
CA PHE A 352 -15.17 -0.21 39.52
C PHE A 352 -15.98 -1.24 40.31
N SER A 353 -15.82 -1.21 41.63
CA SER A 353 -16.63 -1.99 42.57
C SER A 353 -17.49 -1.07 43.44
N PRO A 354 -18.70 -1.50 43.83
CA PRO A 354 -19.48 -0.76 44.81
C PRO A 354 -18.69 -0.69 46.13
N PRO A 355 -18.60 0.48 46.78
CA PRO A 355 -17.94 0.61 48.08
C PRO A 355 -18.64 -0.25 49.12
N ARG A 356 -17.87 -0.81 50.08
CA ARG A 356 -18.41 -1.66 51.17
C ARG A 356 -19.40 -0.93 52.08
N ALA A 357 -19.32 0.40 52.17
CA ALA A 357 -20.25 1.23 52.90
C ALA A 357 -21.10 2.04 51.92
N ARG A 358 -22.41 2.14 52.17
CA ARG A 358 -23.29 3.08 51.46
C ARG A 358 -22.90 4.49 51.87
N GLU A 359 -22.11 5.17 51.06
CA GLU A 359 -22.04 6.63 51.14
C GLU A 359 -23.41 7.19 50.72
N THR A 360 -24.02 7.97 51.60
CA THR A 360 -25.24 8.71 51.28
C THR A 360 -24.88 9.80 50.28
N HIS A 361 -25.16 9.58 49.01
CA HIS A 361 -25.01 10.61 47.98
C HIS A 361 -25.88 11.83 48.34
N GLN A 362 -25.27 13.02 48.43
CA GLN A 362 -25.98 14.25 48.78
C GLN A 362 -26.92 14.74 47.67
N GLN A 363 -26.65 14.36 46.41
CA GLN A 363 -27.50 14.71 45.27
C GLN A 363 -28.31 13.49 44.78
N ALA A 364 -29.56 13.73 44.42
CA ALA A 364 -30.44 12.71 43.83
C ALA A 364 -30.09 12.37 42.37
N VAL A 365 -29.34 13.24 41.68
CA VAL A 365 -28.96 13.08 40.26
C VAL A 365 -27.52 13.53 40.06
N ALA A 366 -26.76 12.74 39.30
CA ALA A 366 -25.41 13.07 38.85
C ALA A 366 -25.27 12.86 37.34
N PHE A 367 -24.47 13.70 36.70
CA PHE A 367 -24.10 13.54 35.29
C PHE A 367 -22.62 13.16 35.19
N VAL A 368 -22.34 12.02 34.56
CA VAL A 368 -20.99 11.55 34.28
C VAL A 368 -20.81 11.48 32.76
N GLY A 369 -20.15 12.48 32.21
CA GLY A 369 -19.95 12.57 30.76
C GLY A 369 -19.24 13.84 30.33
N ASN A 370 -18.94 13.91 29.03
CA ASN A 370 -18.39 15.10 28.39
C ASN A 370 -19.49 15.74 27.53
N SER A 371 -19.79 17.03 27.74
CA SER A 371 -20.81 17.74 26.96
C SER A 371 -20.43 17.92 25.48
N MET A 372 -19.20 17.59 25.09
CA MET A 372 -18.62 17.67 23.74
C MET A 372 -18.58 19.08 23.14
N MET A 373 -19.09 20.11 23.84
CA MET A 373 -19.14 21.50 23.36
C MET A 373 -17.76 22.04 22.98
N GLY A 374 -16.73 21.74 23.78
CA GLY A 374 -15.35 22.15 23.48
C GLY A 374 -14.80 21.48 22.22
N ALA A 375 -15.00 20.16 22.09
CA ALA A 375 -14.54 19.40 20.93
C ALA A 375 -15.24 19.85 19.63
N VAL A 376 -16.55 20.09 19.69
CA VAL A 376 -17.34 20.62 18.57
C VAL A 376 -16.86 22.01 18.17
N ARG A 377 -16.68 22.94 19.12
CA ARG A 377 -16.14 24.28 18.84
C ARG A 377 -14.77 24.22 18.15
N GLN A 378 -13.87 23.37 18.64
CA GLN A 378 -12.55 23.19 18.02
C GLN A 378 -12.63 22.64 16.58
N LYS A 379 -13.50 21.63 16.33
CA LYS A 379 -13.71 21.11 14.98
C LYS A 379 -14.30 22.17 14.05
N LEU A 380 -15.31 22.93 14.50
CA LEU A 380 -15.92 24.02 13.73
C LEU A 380 -14.92 25.13 13.38
N ALA A 381 -14.04 25.50 14.32
CA ALA A 381 -12.98 26.48 14.05
C ALA A 381 -12.02 26.02 12.93
N ARG A 382 -11.67 24.73 12.89
CA ARG A 382 -10.83 24.14 11.81
C ARG A 382 -11.55 24.03 10.47
N LEU A 383 -12.86 23.82 10.49
CA LEU A 383 -13.67 23.73 9.27
C LEU A 383 -13.86 25.11 8.62
N ARG A 384 -13.97 26.17 9.42
CA ARG A 384 -14.10 27.56 8.92
C ARG A 384 -12.91 28.06 8.10
N THR A 385 -11.73 27.45 8.26
CA THR A 385 -10.51 27.77 7.51
C THR A 385 -10.31 26.90 6.26
N ALA A 386 -11.12 25.85 6.05
CA ALA A 386 -11.05 25.01 4.85
C ALA A 386 -11.86 25.62 3.69
N ARG A 387 -11.18 25.99 2.59
CA ARG A 387 -11.73 26.73 1.44
C ARG A 387 -12.99 26.10 0.82
N ILE A 388 -13.06 24.78 0.74
CA ILE A 388 -14.20 24.01 0.20
C ILE A 388 -15.41 23.99 1.15
N PHE A 389 -15.18 24.06 2.46
CA PHE A 389 -16.24 23.92 3.45
C PHE A 389 -17.08 25.20 3.59
N ARG A 390 -16.51 26.37 3.27
CA ARG A 390 -17.23 27.65 3.30
C ARG A 390 -18.36 27.71 2.26
N PHE A 391 -18.25 26.92 1.18
CA PHE A 391 -19.29 26.79 0.16
C PHE A 391 -20.48 25.95 0.70
N PHE A 392 -20.21 24.74 1.19
CA PHE A 392 -21.25 23.85 1.73
C PHE A 392 -21.90 24.33 3.03
N PHE A 393 -21.14 24.97 3.92
CA PHE A 393 -21.66 25.42 5.21
C PHE A 393 -22.57 26.65 5.07
N ASN A 394 -22.32 27.53 4.10
CA ASN A 394 -23.20 28.67 3.81
C ASN A 394 -24.55 28.21 3.23
N ASP A 395 -24.56 27.16 2.40
CA ASP A 395 -25.81 26.56 1.91
C ASP A 395 -26.59 25.87 3.05
N TYR A 396 -25.90 25.20 3.98
CA TYR A 396 -26.56 24.55 5.12
C TYR A 396 -27.10 25.56 6.16
N GLU A 397 -26.40 26.69 6.36
CA GLU A 397 -26.92 27.80 7.19
C GLU A 397 -28.07 28.55 6.51
N ALA A 398 -28.10 28.62 5.18
CA ALA A 398 -29.24 29.13 4.43
C ALA A 398 -30.44 28.17 4.51
N LEU A 399 -30.20 26.86 4.44
CA LEU A 399 -31.21 25.81 4.58
C LEU A 399 -31.75 25.67 6.00
N SER A 400 -30.95 25.92 7.04
CA SER A 400 -31.40 25.88 8.43
C SER A 400 -32.14 27.15 8.89
N ARG A 401 -32.07 28.22 8.08
CA ARG A 401 -32.90 29.45 8.23
C ARG A 401 -34.20 29.41 7.42
N LEU A 402 -34.33 28.45 6.49
CA LEU A 402 -35.62 28.15 5.87
C LEU A 402 -36.50 27.48 6.93
N ASP A 403 -37.64 28.10 7.23
CA ASP A 403 -38.63 27.54 8.13
C ASP A 403 -39.26 26.28 7.50
N LEU A 404 -38.61 25.13 7.71
CA LEU A 404 -39.09 23.83 7.24
C LEU A 404 -40.30 23.32 8.03
N SER A 405 -40.83 24.07 9.00
CA SER A 405 -42.07 23.72 9.68
C SER A 405 -43.27 23.69 8.73
N ALA A 406 -43.22 24.45 7.62
CA ALA A 406 -44.26 24.46 6.59
C ALA A 406 -44.18 23.27 5.61
N ALA A 407 -43.00 22.65 5.45
CA ALA A 407 -42.78 21.54 4.52
C ALA A 407 -42.90 20.16 5.18
N TRP A 408 -42.87 20.09 6.52
CA TRP A 408 -43.01 18.84 7.25
C TRP A 408 -44.48 18.49 7.48
N LYS A 409 -45.13 17.87 6.49
CA LYS A 409 -46.37 17.11 6.71
C LYS A 409 -46.01 15.72 7.25
N PRO A 410 -46.26 15.40 8.53
CA PRO A 410 -45.93 14.09 9.08
C PRO A 410 -46.93 13.06 8.57
N SER A 411 -46.59 12.31 7.52
CA SER A 411 -47.37 11.17 7.03
C SER A 411 -46.98 9.83 7.67
N TYR A 412 -46.19 9.83 8.76
CA TYR A 412 -45.96 8.64 9.56
C TYR A 412 -46.64 8.76 10.93
N LYS A 413 -47.71 7.98 11.12
CA LYS A 413 -48.43 7.80 12.38
C LYS A 413 -47.50 7.20 13.45
N MET A 414 -46.77 8.03 14.20
CA MET A 414 -46.25 7.68 15.52
C MET A 414 -47.35 7.90 16.58
N LYS A 415 -48.31 6.98 16.66
CA LYS A 415 -49.14 6.81 17.86
C LYS A 415 -48.44 5.81 18.77
N ALA A 416 -47.77 6.27 19.84
CA ALA A 416 -47.65 5.59 21.14
C ALA A 416 -46.47 6.06 22.04
N TRP A 417 -46.05 7.34 22.03
CA TRP A 417 -45.02 7.81 22.99
C TRP A 417 -45.32 9.16 23.67
N ARG A 418 -46.59 9.61 23.68
CA ARG A 418 -47.00 10.90 24.27
C ARG A 418 -47.59 10.83 25.69
N ARG A 419 -47.37 9.76 26.45
CA ARG A 419 -47.93 9.62 27.82
C ARG A 419 -46.95 9.13 28.87
N THR A 420 -45.69 9.56 28.80
CA THR A 420 -44.73 9.34 29.89
C THR A 420 -44.26 10.68 30.47
N PRO A 421 -44.23 10.87 31.81
CA PRO A 421 -44.10 12.19 32.45
C PRO A 421 -42.71 12.85 32.32
N TRP A 422 -41.75 12.20 31.67
CA TRP A 422 -40.34 12.58 31.67
C TRP A 422 -40.00 13.80 30.80
N PHE A 423 -40.91 14.27 29.94
CA PHE A 423 -40.64 15.39 29.02
C PHE A 423 -40.83 16.80 29.61
N ARG A 424 -41.27 16.94 30.88
CA ARG A 424 -41.46 18.26 31.51
C ARG A 424 -40.26 18.80 32.30
N VAL A 425 -39.17 18.04 32.45
CA VAL A 425 -38.04 18.46 33.32
C VAL A 425 -36.89 19.14 32.55
N LEU A 426 -36.88 19.12 31.21
CA LEU A 426 -35.78 19.67 30.40
C LEU A 426 -36.12 20.97 29.65
N ALA A 427 -37.31 21.53 29.84
CA ALA A 427 -37.65 22.86 29.32
C ALA A 427 -38.00 23.77 30.50
N GLY A 428 -36.97 24.26 31.18
CA GLY A 428 -37.12 25.33 32.17
C GLY A 428 -37.63 26.60 31.51
N LYS A 429 -38.95 26.76 31.50
CA LYS A 429 -39.68 28.03 31.62
C LYS A 429 -40.76 27.75 32.66
N ASP A 430 -40.61 28.38 33.82
CA ASP A 430 -41.45 28.42 35.04
C ASP A 430 -42.58 27.38 35.18
#